data_AF-R4WPH9-F1
#
_entry.id   AF-R4WPH9-F1
#
_cell.length_a   1.000
_cell.length_b   1.000
_cell.length_c   1.000
_cell.angle_alpha   90.00
_cell.angle_beta   90.00
_cell.angle_gamma   90.00
#
_symmetry.space_group_name_H-M   'P 1'
#
loop_
_entity.id
_entity.type
_entity.pdbx_description
1 polymer ?
#
loop_
_entity_poly.entity_id
_entity_poly.type
_entity_poly.pdbx_seq_one_letter_code
_entity_poly.pdbx_strand_id
1 'polypeptide(L)'
;MDSDLKLALKLDRELNGSHSSPVPAKKFKKSHTTEKEASIVSSEWEITDPNPDIHMLFQVFNKKYFWGRLDCVEVKWSQRMYS
;
A
#
# COMPACT_ATOMS: atom_id res chain seq x y z
N MET A 1 -2.18 -1.60 -30.31
CA MET A 1 -2.21 -0.87 -29.02
C MET A 1 -3.52 -0.14 -28.80
N ASP A 2 -4.06 0.55 -29.80
CA ASP A 2 -5.32 1.31 -29.68
C ASP A 2 -6.58 0.48 -29.37
N SER A 3 -6.56 -0.82 -29.69
CA SER A 3 -7.67 -1.74 -29.39
C SER A 3 -7.90 -1.91 -27.90
N ASP A 4 -6.81 -2.01 -27.13
CA ASP A 4 -6.86 -2.26 -25.69
C ASP A 4 -7.36 -1.03 -24.94
N LEU A 5 -6.89 0.16 -25.37
CA LEU A 5 -7.35 1.45 -24.84
C LEU A 5 -8.85 1.67 -25.08
N LYS A 6 -9.36 1.30 -26.27
CA LYS A 6 -10.79 1.40 -26.59
C LYS A 6 -11.63 0.45 -25.75
N LEU A 7 -11.12 -0.75 -25.48
CA LEU A 7 -11.78 -1.73 -24.62
C LEU A 7 -11.88 -1.23 -23.17
N ALA A 8 -10.79 -0.69 -22.62
CA ALA A 8 -10.76 -0.14 -21.26
C ALA A 8 -11.78 1.00 -21.07
N LEU A 9 -11.85 1.94 -22.01
CA LEU A 9 -12.81 3.05 -21.97
C LEU A 9 -14.27 2.58 -22.08
N LYS A 10 -14.53 1.48 -22.78
CA LYS A 10 -15.86 0.91 -22.92
C LYS A 10 -16.33 0.26 -21.61
N LEU A 11 -15.46 -0.55 -20.98
CA LEU A 11 -15.70 -1.17 -19.68
C LEU A 11 -16.00 -0.13 -18.58
N ASP A 12 -15.25 0.98 -18.55
CA ASP A 12 -15.47 2.06 -17.58
C ASP A 12 -16.88 2.67 -17.70
N ARG A 13 -17.35 2.90 -18.94
CA ARG A 13 -18.71 3.42 -19.20
C ARG A 13 -19.81 2.41 -18.85
N GLU A 14 -19.59 1.13 -19.13
CA GLU A 14 -20.56 0.06 -18.82
C GLU A 14 -20.71 -0.15 -17.31
N LEU A 15 -19.62 -0.06 -16.56
CA LEU A 15 -19.62 -0.24 -15.09
C LEU A 15 -20.13 0.99 -14.34
N ASN A 16 -19.83 2.21 -14.82
CA ASN A 16 -20.19 3.45 -14.13
C ASN A 16 -21.48 4.12 -14.65
N GLY A 17 -22.12 3.56 -15.68
CA GLY A 17 -23.24 4.17 -16.42
C GLY A 17 -24.63 4.09 -15.78
N SER A 18 -24.85 3.27 -14.74
CA SER A 18 -26.16 3.13 -14.07
C SER A 18 -26.06 3.37 -12.57
N HIS A 19 -26.34 4.61 -12.16
CA HIS A 19 -26.50 5.06 -10.78
C HIS A 19 -25.33 4.78 -9.82
N SER A 20 -24.38 5.72 -9.78
CA SER A 20 -24.30 6.54 -8.58
C SER A 20 -23.94 7.97 -9.00
N SER A 21 -24.63 8.98 -8.44
CA SER A 21 -23.92 10.22 -8.09
C SER A 21 -22.58 9.80 -7.50
N PRO A 22 -21.45 10.51 -7.72
CA PRO A 22 -20.28 10.22 -6.94
C PRO A 22 -20.78 10.15 -5.50
N VAL A 23 -20.75 8.95 -4.92
CA VAL A 23 -20.97 8.77 -3.48
C VAL A 23 -20.19 9.93 -2.91
N PRO A 24 -20.70 10.76 -1.98
CA PRO A 24 -19.83 11.69 -1.31
C PRO A 24 -18.75 10.78 -0.77
N ALA A 25 -17.61 10.72 -1.48
CA ALA A 25 -16.48 9.91 -1.13
C ALA A 25 -16.30 10.43 0.26
N LYS A 26 -16.57 9.59 1.28
CA LYS A 26 -16.48 10.01 2.67
C LYS A 26 -15.21 10.80 2.63
N LYS A 27 -15.32 12.12 2.85
CA LYS A 27 -14.16 12.99 2.85
C LYS A 27 -13.49 12.56 4.14
N PHE A 28 -12.90 11.37 4.14
CA PHE A 28 -11.64 11.10 4.78
C PHE A 28 -10.85 12.29 4.29
N LYS A 29 -10.81 13.30 5.15
CA LYS A 29 -9.80 14.32 5.07
C LYS A 29 -8.56 13.45 5.05
N LYS A 30 -8.02 13.19 3.86
CA LYS A 30 -6.66 12.72 3.72
C LYS A 30 -5.86 13.90 4.25
N SER A 31 -5.72 13.99 5.56
CA SER A 31 -4.50 14.46 6.19
C SER A 31 -3.46 13.39 5.92
N HIS A 32 -3.24 13.09 4.65
CA HIS A 32 -2.07 12.40 4.19
C HIS A 32 -1.32 13.55 3.56
N THR A 33 -0.51 14.16 4.42
CA THR A 33 0.81 14.63 4.02
C THR A 33 1.24 13.86 2.78
N THR A 34 1.50 14.60 1.72
CA THR A 34 2.05 14.12 0.45
C THR A 34 3.45 13.55 0.69
N GLU A 35 3.54 12.50 1.48
CA GLU A 35 4.65 11.57 1.43
C GLU A 35 4.38 10.78 0.16
N LYS A 36 5.03 11.23 -0.92
CA LYS A 36 5.13 10.52 -2.20
C LYS A 36 5.23 9.04 -1.88
N GLU A 37 4.16 8.28 -2.15
CA GLU A 37 4.14 6.85 -1.86
C GLU A 37 5.34 6.25 -2.58
N ALA A 38 6.39 5.96 -1.81
CA ALA A 38 7.66 5.53 -2.38
C ALA A 38 7.36 4.28 -3.19
N SER A 39 7.60 4.35 -4.51
CA SER A 39 7.46 3.19 -5.37
C SER A 39 8.27 2.05 -4.75
N ILE A 40 7.66 0.87 -4.65
CA ILE A 40 8.33 -0.35 -4.15
C ILE A 40 9.59 -0.68 -4.97
N VAL A 41 9.68 -0.14 -6.19
CA VAL A 41 10.81 -0.30 -7.12
C VAL A 41 11.69 0.94 -7.15
N SER A 42 11.82 1.69 -6.05
CA SER A 42 12.79 2.78 -5.94
C SER A 42 14.21 2.20 -5.79
N SER A 43 15.21 2.79 -6.46
CA SER A 43 16.61 2.38 -6.36
C SER A 43 17.15 2.43 -4.92
N GLU A 44 16.55 3.24 -4.05
CA GLU A 44 16.89 3.28 -2.62
C GLU A 44 16.58 1.95 -1.89
N TRP A 45 15.64 1.14 -2.39
CA TRP A 45 15.33 -0.19 -1.85
C TRP A 45 16.30 -1.29 -2.29
N GLU A 46 17.16 -1.03 -3.28
CA GLU A 46 18.19 -1.97 -3.72
C GLU A 46 19.40 -1.96 -2.78
N ILE A 47 19.55 -0.89 -1.98
CA ILE A 47 20.63 -0.73 -1.01
C ILE A 47 20.24 -1.47 0.27
N THR A 48 21.12 -2.36 0.72
CA THR A 48 20.91 -3.08 2.00
C THR A 48 21.20 -2.15 3.17
N ASP A 49 20.26 -2.05 4.11
CA ASP A 49 20.45 -1.32 5.36
C ASP A 49 21.41 -2.09 6.29
N PRO A 50 22.53 -1.50 6.73
CA PRO A 50 23.47 -2.13 7.66
C PRO A 50 22.92 -2.33 9.08
N ASN A 51 21.88 -1.59 9.51
CA ASN A 51 21.32 -1.68 10.86
C ASN A 51 19.78 -1.61 10.85
N PRO A 52 19.10 -2.68 10.40
CA PRO A 52 17.65 -2.69 10.31
C PRO A 52 16.99 -2.75 11.70
N ASP A 53 16.21 -1.72 12.06
CA ASP A 53 15.34 -1.74 13.24
C ASP A 53 13.99 -2.40 12.92
N ILE A 54 13.91 -3.70 13.16
CA ILE A 54 12.71 -4.49 12.87
C ILE A 54 11.49 -4.12 13.70
N HIS A 55 11.68 -3.63 14.93
CA HIS A 55 10.56 -3.36 15.81
C HIS A 55 9.85 -2.08 15.39
N MET A 56 10.63 -1.06 15.04
CA MET A 56 10.10 0.15 14.44
C MET A 56 9.40 -0.16 13.10
N LEU A 57 10.06 -0.92 12.21
CA LEU A 57 9.49 -1.32 10.91
C LEU A 57 8.15 -2.05 11.07
N PHE A 58 8.08 -3.02 11.98
CA PHE A 58 6.86 -3.76 12.26
C PHE A 58 5.73 -2.86 12.75
N GLN A 59 5.99 -1.94 13.68
CA GLN A 59 4.98 -1.00 14.17
C GLN A 59 4.46 -0.07 13.07
N VAL A 60 5.36 0.47 12.24
CA VAL A 60 4.99 1.34 11.11
C VAL A 60 4.11 0.58 10.13
N PHE A 61 4.47 -0.66 9.77
CA PHE A 61 3.69 -1.48 8.85
C PHE A 61 2.36 -1.94 9.44
N ASN A 62 2.33 -2.33 10.71
CA ASN A 62 1.10 -2.67 11.40
C ASN A 62 0.09 -1.52 11.37
N LYS A 63 0.55 -0.29 11.64
CA LYS A 63 -0.30 0.90 11.56
C LYS A 63 -0.73 1.23 10.13
N LYS A 64 0.19 1.13 9.16
CA LYS A 64 -0.04 1.54 7.76
C LYS A 64 -0.90 0.56 6.98
N TYR A 65 -0.70 -0.74 7.16
CA TYR A 65 -1.30 -1.78 6.33
C TYR A 65 -2.27 -2.70 7.07
N PHE A 66 -2.12 -2.86 8.39
CA PHE A 66 -2.89 -3.83 9.17
C PHE A 66 -3.83 -3.19 10.20
N TRP A 67 -3.95 -1.86 10.19
CA TRP A 67 -4.83 -1.08 11.08
C TRP A 67 -4.65 -1.39 12.57
N GLY A 68 -3.42 -1.72 13.00
CA GLY A 68 -3.13 -2.05 14.40
C GLY A 68 -3.59 -3.44 14.84
N ARG A 69 -4.07 -4.30 13.93
CA ARG A 69 -4.56 -5.64 14.32
C ARG A 69 -3.45 -6.59 14.79
N LEU A 70 -2.19 -6.27 14.51
CA LEU A 70 -1.05 -7.09 14.90
C LEU A 70 -0.40 -6.63 16.21
N ASP A 71 -1.06 -5.80 17.02
CA ASP A 71 -0.52 -5.30 18.29
C ASP A 71 -0.16 -6.42 19.29
N CYS A 72 -0.85 -7.57 19.20
CA CYS A 72 -0.58 -8.73 20.05
C CYS A 72 0.51 -9.68 19.48
N VAL A 73 1.08 -9.37 18.32
CA VAL A 73 2.05 -10.22 17.62
C VAL A 73 3.47 -9.77 17.93
N GLU A 74 4.34 -10.73 18.22
CA GLU A 74 5.77 -10.47 18.41
C GLU A 74 6.57 -10.78 17.13
N VAL A 75 7.57 -9.95 16.85
CA VAL A 75 8.53 -10.15 15.75
C VAL A 75 9.95 -10.29 16.30
N LYS A 76 10.68 -11.32 15.86
CA LYS A 76 12.08 -11.58 16.22
C LYS A 76 12.84 -12.22 15.06
N TRP A 77 14.11 -11.88 14.92
CA TRP A 77 15.02 -12.62 14.06
C TRP A 77 15.41 -13.96 14.68
N SER A 78 15.55 -14.98 13.85
CA SER A 78 16.13 -16.27 14.23
C SER A 78 17.41 -16.51 13.44
N GLN A 79 18.53 -16.67 14.15
CA GLN A 79 19.82 -17.01 13.55
C GLN A 79 19.89 -18.47 13.05
N ARG A 80 18.91 -19.30 13.42
CA ARG A 80 18.89 -20.74 13.15
C ARG A 80 17.81 -21.15 12.16
N MET A 81 17.07 -20.21 11.59
CA MET A 81 15.93 -20.52 10.71
C MET A 81 16.34 -21.34 9.48
N TYR A 82 17.59 -21.19 9.02
CA TYR A 82 18.15 -21.81 7.82
C TYR A 82 19.24 -22.85 8.14
N SER A 83 19.42 -23.22 9.42
CA SER A 83 20.37 -24.25 9.85
C SER A 83 19.76 -25.64 9.87
#